data_AF-A0AAX1QPM2-F1
#
_entry.id   AF-A0AAX1QPM2-F1
#
_cell.length_a   1.000
_cell.length_b   1.000
_cell.length_c   1.000
_cell.angle_alpha   90.00
_cell.angle_beta   90.00
_cell.angle_gamma   90.00
#
_symmetry.space_group_name_H-M   'P 1'
#
loop_
_entity.id
_entity.type
_entity.pdbx_description
1 polymer ?
#
loop_
_entity_poly.entity_id
_entity_poly.type
_entity_poly.pdbx_seq_one_letter_code
_entity_poly.pdbx_strand_id
1 'polypeptide(L)'
;MTISLKHMGRRTGAVLVSLLLLLMLAVSASAAAVKMTVGVRFWRESGDKESMADSAVDTTREATLTRQPNGTFTLELPVKQLSSMNMTGCLTGIAIGEVNYDGTLSGDLSDGTAVLTLKNLPASVLTGSDSNKALAVTCSIKMDTILLGDITTSAKMSIWVER
;
A
#
# COMPACT_ATOMS: atom_id res chain seq x y z
N MET A 1 -57.46 20.99 35.85
CA MET A 1 -56.62 19.83 36.21
C MET A 1 -55.45 19.78 35.22
N THR A 2 -54.34 20.45 35.54
CA THR A 2 -53.16 20.58 34.67
C THR A 2 -52.22 19.42 34.95
N ILE A 3 -52.24 18.41 34.09
CA ILE A 3 -51.32 17.26 34.14
C ILE A 3 -49.89 17.75 33.87
N SER A 4 -49.05 17.55 34.89
CA SER A 4 -47.65 17.95 34.98
C SER A 4 -46.80 17.34 33.86
N LEU A 5 -46.49 18.17 32.86
CA LEU A 5 -45.59 17.88 31.73
C LEU A 5 -44.10 17.94 32.13
N LYS A 6 -43.74 17.60 33.37
CA LYS A 6 -42.34 17.70 33.87
C LYS A 6 -41.56 16.37 33.82
N HIS A 7 -42.24 15.23 33.70
CA HIS A 7 -41.57 13.92 33.77
C HIS A 7 -41.17 13.30 32.41
N MET A 8 -41.71 13.78 31.29
CA MET A 8 -41.42 13.21 29.96
C MET A 8 -40.05 13.65 29.41
N GLY A 9 -39.66 14.91 29.61
CA GLY A 9 -38.41 15.46 29.05
C GLY A 9 -37.13 14.84 29.64
N ARG A 10 -37.19 14.30 30.86
CA ARG A 10 -36.00 13.78 31.57
C ARG A 10 -35.57 12.39 31.10
N ARG A 11 -36.50 11.58 30.56
CA ARG A 11 -36.21 10.23 30.03
C ARG A 11 -35.70 10.29 28.59
N THR A 12 -36.28 11.16 27.77
CA THR A 12 -35.83 11.38 26.38
C THR A 12 -34.42 11.97 26.32
N GLY A 13 -34.08 12.87 27.26
CA GLY A 13 -32.72 13.42 27.36
C GLY A 13 -31.66 12.36 27.65
N ALA A 14 -31.92 11.40 28.55
CA ALA A 14 -30.98 10.32 28.84
C ALA A 14 -30.80 9.34 27.67
N VAL A 15 -31.88 9.06 26.93
CA VAL A 15 -31.81 8.21 25.72
C VAL A 15 -31.04 8.92 24.61
N LEU A 16 -31.26 10.21 24.41
CA LEU A 16 -30.51 11.01 23.43
C LEU A 16 -29.02 11.11 23.80
N VAL A 17 -28.70 11.33 25.08
CA VAL A 17 -27.30 11.38 25.56
C VAL A 17 -26.64 10.01 25.44
N SER A 18 -27.33 8.93 25.81
CA SER A 18 -26.81 7.56 25.65
C SER A 18 -26.63 7.19 24.18
N LEU A 19 -27.55 7.57 23.30
CA LEU A 19 -27.46 7.34 21.85
C LEU A 19 -26.33 8.17 21.23
N LEU A 20 -26.17 9.42 21.65
CA LEU A 20 -25.07 10.29 21.23
C LEU A 20 -23.71 9.75 21.69
N LEU A 21 -23.62 9.27 22.94
CA LEU A 21 -22.44 8.59 23.45
C LEU A 21 -22.15 7.29 22.68
N LEU A 22 -23.18 6.50 22.33
CA LEU A 22 -23.05 5.29 21.52
C LEU A 22 -22.58 5.60 20.10
N LEU A 23 -23.07 6.67 19.50
CA LEU A 23 -22.62 7.17 18.20
C LEU A 23 -21.17 7.67 18.27
N MET A 24 -20.79 8.41 19.32
CA MET A 24 -19.41 8.84 19.52
C MET A 24 -18.46 7.66 19.80
N LEU A 25 -18.92 6.62 20.49
CA LEU A 25 -18.15 5.39 20.74
C LEU A 25 -18.03 4.52 19.48
N ALA A 26 -19.04 4.50 18.61
CA ALA A 26 -18.96 3.81 17.32
C ALA A 26 -18.00 4.51 16.34
N VAL A 27 -17.88 5.85 16.42
CA VAL A 27 -16.97 6.62 15.56
C VAL A 27 -15.50 6.52 16.02
N SER A 28 -15.23 6.25 17.30
CA SER A 28 -13.87 6.07 17.82
C SER A 28 -13.26 4.69 17.56
N ALA A 29 -14.03 3.74 17.01
CA ALA A 29 -13.52 2.45 16.54
C ALA A 29 -13.02 2.47 15.09
N SER A 30 -12.99 3.64 14.45
CA SER A 30 -12.14 3.84 13.28
C SER A 30 -10.69 3.81 13.77
N ALA A 31 -10.12 2.61 13.88
CA ALA A 31 -8.68 2.43 13.84
C ALA A 31 -8.23 3.02 12.51
N ALA A 32 -7.96 4.33 12.51
CA ALA A 32 -7.48 5.06 11.36
C ALA A 32 -6.20 4.36 10.95
N ALA A 33 -6.30 3.54 9.92
CA ALA A 33 -5.16 2.89 9.34
C ALA A 33 -4.22 4.03 8.95
N VAL A 34 -3.07 4.11 9.62
CA VAL A 34 -2.15 5.24 9.46
C VAL A 34 -1.64 5.15 8.03
N LYS A 35 -2.22 5.98 7.15
CA LYS A 35 -1.81 6.13 5.77
C LYS A 35 -0.69 7.16 5.72
N MET A 36 0.46 6.74 5.26
CA MET A 36 1.66 7.54 5.16
C MET A 36 2.12 7.52 3.70
N THR A 37 2.46 8.69 3.17
CA THR A 37 3.11 8.80 1.87
C THR A 37 4.52 8.24 1.99
N VAL A 38 4.90 7.39 1.04
CA VAL A 38 6.21 6.76 1.03
C VAL A 38 6.89 6.90 -0.32
N GLY A 39 8.19 7.12 -0.28
CA GLY A 39 9.06 6.93 -1.44
C GLY A 39 9.43 5.46 -1.53
N VAL A 40 9.34 4.89 -2.74
CA VAL A 40 9.77 3.52 -3.04
C VAL A 40 10.79 3.58 -4.18
N ARG A 41 11.90 2.88 -4.01
CA ARG A 41 12.94 2.78 -5.05
C ARG A 41 13.52 1.38 -5.13
N PHE A 42 13.80 0.92 -6.34
CA PHE A 42 14.40 -0.38 -6.61
C PHE A 42 15.82 -0.23 -7.14
N TRP A 43 16.79 -0.67 -6.36
CA TRP A 43 18.19 -0.74 -6.71
C TRP A 43 18.53 -2.07 -7.36
N ARG A 44 19.59 -2.10 -8.17
CA ARG A 44 20.16 -3.35 -8.68
C ARG A 44 20.76 -4.16 -7.51
N GLU A 45 20.73 -5.49 -7.63
CA GLU A 45 21.37 -6.38 -6.66
C GLU A 45 22.89 -6.11 -6.56
N SER A 46 23.57 -6.03 -7.70
CA SER A 46 24.98 -5.66 -7.80
C SER A 46 25.14 -4.18 -8.22
N GLY A 47 25.17 -3.28 -7.24
CA GLY A 47 25.55 -1.87 -7.38
C GLY A 47 24.51 -0.85 -6.91
N ASP A 48 24.87 0.44 -6.99
CA ASP A 48 24.04 1.58 -6.54
C ASP A 48 23.22 2.24 -7.66
N LYS A 49 23.01 1.53 -8.77
CA LYS A 49 22.18 2.02 -9.88
C LYS A 49 20.80 1.38 -9.83
N GLU A 50 19.82 2.05 -10.41
CA GLU A 50 18.42 1.60 -10.49
C GLU A 50 18.28 0.26 -11.21
N SER A 51 17.29 -0.52 -10.75
CA SER A 51 16.91 -1.81 -11.33
C SER A 51 15.90 -1.64 -12.47
N MET A 52 15.78 -2.67 -13.31
CA MET A 52 14.71 -2.76 -14.30
C MET A 52 13.32 -2.70 -13.66
N ALA A 53 13.18 -3.16 -12.41
CA ALA A 53 11.94 -3.03 -11.64
C ALA A 53 11.59 -1.56 -11.32
N ASP A 54 12.60 -0.69 -11.13
CA ASP A 54 12.39 0.75 -10.86
C ASP A 54 11.76 1.44 -12.07
N SER A 55 12.13 1.02 -13.28
CA SER A 55 11.52 1.51 -14.52
C SER A 55 10.04 1.13 -14.68
N ALA A 56 9.56 0.12 -13.95
CA ALA A 56 8.15 -0.25 -13.88
C ALA A 56 7.37 0.53 -12.81
N VAL A 57 8.05 1.31 -11.96
CA VAL A 57 7.43 2.16 -10.95
C VAL A 57 7.15 3.55 -11.54
N ASP A 58 5.97 4.07 -11.24
CA ASP A 58 5.65 5.45 -11.57
C ASP A 58 6.01 6.38 -10.40
N THR A 59 7.25 6.85 -10.39
CA THR A 59 7.78 7.77 -9.39
C THR A 59 7.21 9.19 -9.51
N THR A 60 6.43 9.50 -10.55
CA THR A 60 5.72 10.78 -10.66
C THR A 60 4.50 10.83 -9.75
N ARG A 61 4.05 9.66 -9.27
CA ARG A 61 2.90 9.49 -8.39
C ARG A 61 3.36 9.05 -7.02
N GLU A 62 2.71 9.59 -6.00
CA GLU A 62 2.99 9.26 -4.61
C GLU A 62 2.55 7.82 -4.30
N ALA A 63 3.49 7.00 -3.82
CA ALA A 63 3.16 5.69 -3.27
C ALA A 63 2.68 5.87 -1.83
N THR A 64 1.81 4.96 -1.37
CA THR A 64 1.24 5.07 -0.03
C THR A 64 1.36 3.76 0.73
N LEU A 65 1.71 3.87 2.00
CA LEU A 65 1.82 2.74 2.91
C LEU A 65 0.79 2.92 4.02
N THR A 66 -0.06 1.93 4.18
CA THR A 66 -1.13 1.94 5.18
C THR A 66 -0.82 0.91 6.25
N ARG A 67 -0.63 1.35 7.49
CA ARG A 67 -0.45 0.43 8.62
C ARG A 67 -1.79 -0.20 8.99
N GLN A 68 -1.85 -1.52 8.90
CA GLN A 68 -3.03 -2.30 9.26
C GLN A 68 -3.08 -2.54 10.79
N PRO A 69 -4.28 -2.75 11.38
CA PRO A 69 -4.42 -3.03 12.81
C PRO A 69 -3.78 -4.34 13.25
N ASN A 70 -3.58 -5.29 12.32
CA ASN A 70 -2.88 -6.56 12.56
C ASN A 70 -1.35 -6.42 12.68
N GLY A 71 -0.80 -5.21 12.60
CA GLY A 71 0.64 -4.95 12.71
C GLY A 71 1.42 -5.08 11.40
N THR A 72 0.76 -5.39 10.29
CA THR A 72 1.36 -5.42 8.94
C THR A 72 1.11 -4.12 8.18
N PHE A 73 1.71 -3.98 7.01
CA PHE A 73 1.54 -2.84 6.13
C PHE A 73 0.94 -3.25 4.78
N THR A 74 0.14 -2.36 4.21
CA THR A 74 -0.35 -2.45 2.84
C THR A 74 0.33 -1.36 2.02
N LEU A 75 1.05 -1.74 0.97
CA LEU A 75 1.71 -0.82 0.05
C LEU A 75 0.86 -0.68 -1.22
N GLU A 76 0.49 0.54 -1.54
CA GLU A 76 -0.11 0.93 -2.81
C GLU A 76 0.97 1.64 -3.62
N LEU A 77 1.53 0.93 -4.60
CA LEU A 77 2.63 1.38 -5.44
C LEU A 77 2.12 1.71 -6.85
N PRO A 78 2.17 2.97 -7.29
CA PRO A 78 1.91 3.32 -8.68
C PRO A 78 2.91 2.62 -9.60
N VAL A 79 2.39 1.93 -10.61
CA VAL A 79 3.21 1.21 -11.58
C VAL A 79 2.85 1.64 -12.99
N LYS A 80 3.80 1.52 -13.89
CA LYS A 80 3.63 1.84 -15.30
C LYS A 80 4.09 0.68 -16.16
N GLN A 81 3.67 0.70 -17.41
CA GLN A 81 4.10 -0.29 -18.38
C GLN A 81 5.60 -0.20 -18.59
N LEU A 82 6.30 -1.27 -18.23
CA LEU A 82 7.70 -1.46 -18.55
C LEU A 82 7.79 -1.81 -20.04
N SER A 83 8.48 -0.99 -20.81
CA SER A 83 8.71 -1.23 -22.24
C SER A 83 10.20 -1.39 -22.48
N SER A 84 10.67 -2.61 -22.76
CA SER A 84 12.07 -2.89 -23.04
C SER A 84 12.19 -3.83 -24.24
N MET A 85 13.01 -3.44 -25.23
CA MET A 85 13.35 -4.26 -26.41
C MET A 85 12.14 -4.97 -27.05
N ASN A 86 11.14 -4.19 -27.48
CA ASN A 86 9.88 -4.65 -28.09
C ASN A 86 8.94 -5.49 -27.19
N MET A 87 9.21 -5.59 -25.89
CA MET A 87 8.35 -6.29 -24.93
C MET A 87 7.76 -5.32 -23.92
N THR A 88 6.47 -5.49 -23.66
CA THR A 88 5.72 -4.79 -22.61
C THR A 88 5.51 -5.72 -21.43
N GLY A 89 5.66 -5.18 -20.21
CA GLY A 89 5.40 -5.91 -18.98
C GLY A 89 5.07 -4.99 -17.82
N CYS A 90 4.73 -5.57 -16.68
CA CYS A 90 4.39 -4.83 -15.46
C CYS A 90 4.85 -5.57 -14.22
N LEU A 91 5.12 -4.80 -13.16
CA LEU A 91 5.37 -5.37 -11.84
C LEU A 91 4.05 -5.91 -11.27
N THR A 92 4.00 -7.19 -10.93
CA THR A 92 2.81 -7.87 -10.40
C THR A 92 2.97 -8.35 -8.97
N GLY A 93 4.21 -8.47 -8.48
CA GLY A 93 4.46 -8.94 -7.14
C GLY A 93 5.91 -8.75 -6.71
N ILE A 94 6.17 -8.96 -5.43
CA ILE A 94 7.49 -8.85 -4.83
C ILE A 94 7.65 -10.00 -3.84
N ALA A 95 8.78 -10.69 -3.86
CA ALA A 95 9.16 -11.63 -2.82
C ALA A 95 10.23 -11.00 -1.92
N ILE A 96 10.12 -11.24 -0.61
CA ILE A 96 11.10 -10.80 0.37
C ILE A 96 11.64 -12.06 1.05
N GLY A 97 12.91 -12.39 0.79
CA GLY A 97 13.48 -13.67 1.22
C GLY A 97 12.73 -14.84 0.57
N GLU A 98 12.13 -15.71 1.39
CA GLU A 98 11.36 -16.88 0.93
C GLU A 98 9.85 -16.61 0.81
N VAL A 99 9.38 -15.41 1.18
CA VAL A 99 7.95 -15.08 1.21
C VAL A 99 7.57 -14.30 -0.05
N ASN A 100 6.66 -14.85 -0.85
CA ASN A 100 6.08 -14.18 -2.02
C ASN A 100 4.87 -13.33 -1.62
N TYR A 101 4.90 -12.04 -1.99
CA TYR A 101 3.77 -11.13 -1.88
C TYR A 101 3.22 -10.86 -3.28
N ASP A 102 2.15 -11.58 -3.60
CA ASP A 102 1.38 -11.32 -4.83
C ASP A 102 0.60 -10.02 -4.67
N GLY A 103 0.78 -9.09 -5.60
CA GLY A 103 0.15 -7.80 -5.60
C GLY A 103 -1.09 -7.81 -6.49
N THR A 104 -2.16 -7.16 -6.05
CA THR A 104 -3.32 -6.93 -6.91
C THR A 104 -3.08 -5.68 -7.75
N LEU A 105 -2.99 -5.84 -9.07
CA LEU A 105 -2.93 -4.73 -10.01
C LEU A 105 -4.34 -4.16 -10.23
N SER A 106 -4.50 -2.87 -10.03
CA SER A 106 -5.75 -2.14 -10.27
C SER A 106 -5.51 -0.95 -11.19
N GLY A 107 -6.41 -0.68 -12.13
CA GLY A 107 -6.26 0.39 -13.13
C GLY A 107 -5.67 -0.11 -14.45
N ASP A 108 -5.38 0.82 -15.35
CA ASP A 108 -4.87 0.52 -16.69
C ASP A 108 -3.39 0.90 -16.83
N LEU A 109 -2.58 -0.03 -17.34
CA LEU A 109 -1.14 0.16 -17.55
C LEU A 109 -0.83 1.09 -18.73
N SER A 110 -1.68 1.09 -19.75
CA SER A 110 -1.54 1.91 -20.95
C SER A 110 -1.88 3.37 -20.64
N ASP A 111 -2.86 3.58 -19.76
CA ASP A 111 -3.31 4.91 -19.31
C ASP A 111 -2.43 5.48 -18.18
N GLY A 112 -1.47 4.72 -17.66
CA GLY A 112 -0.59 5.14 -16.56
C GLY A 112 -1.31 5.26 -15.20
N THR A 113 -2.53 4.74 -15.09
CA THR A 113 -3.34 4.80 -13.86
C THR A 113 -3.13 3.59 -12.96
N ALA A 114 -2.39 2.58 -13.43
CA ALA A 114 -2.16 1.33 -12.72
C ALA A 114 -1.52 1.53 -11.33
N VAL A 115 -2.01 0.78 -10.36
CA VAL A 115 -1.55 0.74 -8.97
C VAL A 115 -1.45 -0.72 -8.55
N LEU A 116 -0.26 -1.11 -8.10
CA LEU A 116 0.01 -2.41 -7.51
C LEU A 116 -0.20 -2.35 -6.00
N THR A 117 -1.14 -3.15 -5.50
CA THR A 117 -1.44 -3.23 -4.07
C THR A 117 -0.86 -4.50 -3.46
N LEU A 118 0.16 -4.37 -2.62
CA LEU A 118 0.74 -5.47 -1.85
C LEU A 118 0.26 -5.41 -0.40
N LYS A 119 -0.31 -6.51 0.10
CA LYS A 119 -0.84 -6.59 1.47
C LYS A 119 0.06 -7.43 2.37
N ASN A 120 -0.09 -7.23 3.67
CA ASN A 120 0.57 -8.01 4.71
C ASN A 120 2.11 -7.90 4.72
N LEU A 121 2.65 -6.77 4.24
CA LEU A 121 4.08 -6.53 4.27
C LEU A 121 4.57 -6.34 5.72
N PRO A 122 5.75 -6.87 6.08
CA PRO A 122 6.34 -6.71 7.40
C PRO A 122 6.87 -5.30 7.61
N ALA A 123 6.98 -4.84 8.86
CA ALA A 123 7.57 -3.54 9.18
C ALA A 123 9.01 -3.36 8.64
N SER A 124 9.73 -4.46 8.42
CA SER A 124 11.09 -4.50 7.87
C SER A 124 11.20 -3.90 6.46
N VAL A 125 10.07 -3.65 5.75
CA VAL A 125 10.13 -2.97 4.45
C VAL A 125 10.52 -1.49 4.57
N LEU A 126 10.34 -0.86 5.74
CA LEU A 126 10.73 0.52 6.00
C LEU A 126 12.24 0.62 6.29
N THR A 127 13.04 0.45 5.25
CA THR A 127 14.52 0.43 5.35
C THR A 127 15.18 1.81 5.28
N GLY A 128 14.43 2.85 4.90
CA GLY A 128 14.98 4.17 4.59
C GLY A 128 15.45 4.30 3.14
N SER A 129 15.95 5.47 2.77
CA SER A 129 16.34 5.81 1.39
C SER A 129 17.71 5.27 0.98
N ASP A 130 18.52 4.80 1.92
CA ASP A 130 19.89 4.32 1.66
C ASP A 130 19.91 2.97 0.92
N SER A 131 20.64 2.89 -0.20
CA SER A 131 20.82 1.66 -0.99
C SER A 131 21.54 0.53 -0.23
N ASN A 132 22.35 0.90 0.77
CA ASN A 132 23.06 -0.04 1.65
C ASN A 132 22.18 -0.65 2.74
N LYS A 133 21.05 -0.02 3.05
CA LYS A 133 20.05 -0.56 3.99
C LYS A 133 18.86 -1.18 3.27
N ALA A 134 18.80 -1.07 1.95
CA ALA A 134 17.74 -1.60 1.12
C ALA A 134 17.55 -3.11 1.32
N LEU A 135 16.29 -3.53 1.33
CA LEU A 135 15.90 -4.91 1.54
C LEU A 135 16.10 -5.72 0.25
N ALA A 136 16.74 -6.88 0.33
CA ALA A 136 16.82 -7.78 -0.81
C ALA A 136 15.42 -8.31 -1.17
N VAL A 137 15.01 -8.08 -2.41
CA VAL A 137 13.70 -8.50 -2.91
C VAL A 137 13.82 -9.14 -4.29
N THR A 138 12.90 -10.04 -4.59
CA THR A 138 12.74 -10.59 -5.94
C THR A 138 11.46 -10.03 -6.53
N CYS A 139 11.57 -9.19 -7.55
CA CYS A 139 10.43 -8.59 -8.22
C CYS A 139 9.87 -9.54 -9.27
N SER A 140 8.56 -9.80 -9.23
CA SER A 140 7.84 -10.56 -10.25
C SER A 140 7.31 -9.60 -11.31
N ILE A 141 7.75 -9.81 -12.55
CA ILE A 141 7.38 -9.01 -13.71
C ILE A 141 6.64 -9.92 -14.68
N LYS A 142 5.38 -9.58 -14.94
CA LYS A 142 4.59 -10.25 -15.96
C LYS A 142 4.83 -9.61 -17.30
N MET A 143 5.28 -10.39 -18.28
CA MET A 143 5.43 -9.93 -19.67
C MET A 143 4.20 -10.30 -20.50
N ASP A 144 3.82 -9.42 -21.43
CA ASP A 144 2.64 -9.57 -22.30
C ASP A 144 2.83 -10.68 -23.37
N THR A 145 4.08 -11.03 -23.69
CA THR A 145 4.34 -12.08 -24.67
C THR A 145 4.12 -13.47 -24.07
N ILE A 146 3.22 -14.22 -24.71
CA ILE A 146 2.71 -15.56 -24.36
C ILE A 146 3.83 -16.60 -24.10
N LEU A 147 5.06 -16.32 -24.56
CA LEU A 147 6.20 -17.24 -24.51
C LEU A 147 7.11 -17.08 -23.28
N LEU A 148 7.07 -15.95 -22.58
CA LEU A 148 8.05 -15.63 -21.53
C LEU A 148 7.57 -15.86 -20.09
N GLY A 149 6.26 -16.03 -19.88
CA GLY A 149 5.71 -16.26 -18.53
C GLY A 149 6.02 -15.13 -17.55
N ASP A 150 5.77 -15.36 -16.25
CA ASP A 150 6.18 -14.44 -15.20
C ASP A 150 7.70 -14.54 -15.00
N ILE A 151 8.41 -13.43 -15.21
CA ILE A 151 9.87 -13.34 -15.02
C ILE A 151 10.15 -12.74 -13.65
N THR A 152 11.06 -13.36 -12.90
CA THR A 152 11.53 -12.83 -11.63
C THR A 152 12.89 -12.18 -11.78
N THR A 153 13.06 -10.98 -11.22
CA THR A 153 14.36 -10.27 -11.20
C THR A 153 14.76 -9.92 -9.77
N SER A 154 16.02 -10.15 -9.41
CA SER A 154 16.53 -9.77 -8.10
C SER A 154 16.88 -8.28 -8.04
N ALA A 155 16.43 -7.61 -6.99
CA ALA A 155 16.63 -6.19 -6.74
C ALA A 155 16.79 -5.93 -5.24
N LYS A 156 17.18 -4.71 -4.87
CA LYS A 156 17.05 -4.23 -3.49
C LYS A 156 15.98 -3.15 -3.46
N MET A 157 15.06 -3.21 -2.51
CA MET A 157 13.97 -2.25 -2.36
C MET A 157 14.22 -1.35 -1.16
N SER A 158 14.11 -0.05 -1.37
CA SER A 158 14.12 0.96 -0.32
C SER A 158 12.73 1.58 -0.19
N ILE A 159 12.18 1.59 1.02
CA ILE A 159 10.96 2.34 1.34
C ILE A 159 11.24 3.30 2.49
N TRP A 160 10.85 4.57 2.33
CA TRP A 160 10.96 5.58 3.36
C TRP A 160 9.70 6.43 3.40
N VAL A 161 9.37 6.94 4.58
CA VAL A 161 8.25 7.87 4.76
C VAL A 161 8.67 9.25 4.27
N GLU A 162 7.88 9.83 3.37
CA GLU A 162 8.02 11.23 2.98
C GLU A 162 7.41 12.10 4.07
N ARG A 163 8.14 13.12 4.52
CA ARG A 163 7.83 13.91 5.71
C ARG A 163 7.51 15.35 5.36
#